data_AF-A0A944GNQ4-F1
#
_entry.id   AF-A0A944GNQ4-F1
#
_cell.length_a   1.000
_cell.length_b   1.000
_cell.length_c   1.000
_cell.angle_alpha   90.00
_cell.angle_beta   90.00
_cell.angle_gamma   90.00
#
_symmetry.space_group_name_H-M   'P 1'
#
loop_
_entity.id
_entity.type
_entity.pdbx_description
1 polymer ?
#
loop_
_entity_poly.entity_id
_entity_poly.type
_entity_poly.pdbx_seq_one_letter_code
_entity_poly.pdbx_strand_id
1 'polypeptide(L)'
;MELLKQNELSANKAAALVMRVTAILFTLVLVLDFVGIFTVDTTTMLIAYFIGLVLLFLPTLIVNIIKVKSGWVKYFTIGCAVVFTAVLASVLSFHVVVLYVYPVAIASLFFSTRLSIFTVILDLIGTAGGQFICYNFNFVTDQNIDSVKNLILHSILPRSIVLIAVSAILYMLCRRTASLLGSLMGAEKQKEIQEKSTEISHSMADMVSRLETVSSTSAEANNSISTETANVMRDSDINAESVRAIEQNMDEIAQSLKELSEMSGNIAKLTDKAQKISADNDSKISLAADGMQKISAETDATRDMIARLEALSKKIAAITGMITDIATQTNILAINASIEASHAGEAGAGFSVVASQIKNLSEKTGASAEEIANIIEEV
;
A
#
# COMPACT_ATOMS: atom_id res chain seq x y z
N MET A 1 22.78 -9.93 -47.31
CA MET A 1 24.00 -9.17 -47.68
C MET A 1 25.26 -9.83 -47.11
N GLU A 2 25.18 -10.41 -45.91
CA GLU A 2 26.29 -11.05 -45.20
C GLU A 2 26.82 -12.33 -45.89
N LEU A 3 25.93 -13.19 -46.39
CA LEU A 3 26.31 -14.42 -47.10
C LEU A 3 27.07 -14.18 -48.42
N LEU A 4 26.75 -13.11 -49.16
CA LEU A 4 27.49 -12.75 -50.38
C LEU A 4 28.91 -12.30 -50.05
N LYS A 5 29.07 -11.53 -48.97
CA LYS A 5 30.38 -11.10 -48.47
C LYS A 5 31.20 -12.28 -47.93
N GLN A 6 30.54 -13.25 -47.30
CA GLN A 6 31.15 -14.50 -46.86
C GLN A 6 31.59 -15.38 -48.04
N ASN A 7 30.77 -15.44 -49.09
CA ASN A 7 31.11 -16.15 -50.33
C ASN A 7 32.34 -15.52 -51.02
N GLU A 8 32.39 -14.20 -51.16
CA GLU A 8 33.55 -13.51 -51.74
C GLU A 8 34.84 -13.79 -50.97
N LEU A 9 34.76 -13.83 -49.63
CA LEU A 9 35.91 -14.11 -48.78
C LEU A 9 36.37 -15.57 -48.88
N SER A 10 35.44 -16.51 -49.02
CA SER A 10 35.74 -17.92 -49.26
C SER A 10 36.35 -18.14 -50.64
N ALA A 11 35.77 -17.52 -51.67
CA ALA A 11 36.26 -17.57 -53.05
C ALA A 11 37.68 -17.00 -53.18
N ASN A 12 37.99 -15.89 -52.50
CA ASN A 12 39.35 -15.34 -52.47
C ASN A 12 40.38 -16.33 -51.90
N LYS A 13 40.03 -17.07 -50.83
CA LYS A 13 40.91 -18.10 -50.24
C LYS A 13 41.08 -19.29 -51.17
N ALA A 14 40.00 -19.73 -51.81
CA ALA A 14 40.04 -20.81 -52.79
C ALA A 14 40.90 -20.44 -54.00
N ALA A 15 40.74 -19.24 -54.55
CA ALA A 15 41.56 -18.72 -55.65
C ALA A 15 43.05 -18.68 -55.28
N ALA A 16 43.40 -18.15 -54.10
CA ALA A 16 44.78 -18.12 -53.62
C ALA A 16 45.37 -19.53 -53.39
N LEU A 17 44.55 -20.51 -52.94
CA LEU A 17 44.97 -21.91 -52.85
C LEU A 17 45.28 -22.48 -54.24
N VAL A 18 44.36 -22.30 -55.20
CA VAL A 18 44.53 -22.78 -56.58
C VAL A 18 45.79 -22.19 -57.20
N MET A 19 46.07 -20.89 -56.99
CA MET A 19 47.29 -20.24 -57.50
C MET A 19 48.59 -20.82 -56.92
N ARG A 20 48.61 -21.22 -55.64
CA ARG A 20 49.76 -21.94 -55.07
C ARG A 20 49.95 -23.32 -55.68
N VAL A 21 48.86 -24.07 -55.87
CA VAL A 21 48.93 -25.38 -56.51
C VAL A 21 49.46 -25.24 -57.94
N THR A 22 49.00 -24.22 -58.67
CA THR A 22 49.51 -23.89 -59.99
C THR A 22 50.99 -23.53 -59.97
N ALA A 23 51.51 -22.86 -58.94
CA ALA A 23 52.94 -22.54 -58.83
C ALA A 23 53.80 -23.81 -58.69
N ILE A 24 53.31 -24.80 -57.94
CA ILE A 24 53.96 -26.11 -57.81
C ILE A 24 53.98 -26.83 -59.16
N LEU A 25 52.83 -26.87 -59.85
CA LEU A 25 52.74 -27.48 -61.18
C LEU A 25 53.61 -26.74 -62.22
N PHE A 26 53.69 -25.42 -62.14
CA PHE A 26 54.53 -24.62 -63.03
C PHE A 26 56.02 -24.87 -62.79
N THR A 27 56.41 -25.15 -61.55
CA THR A 27 57.79 -25.60 -61.22
C THR A 27 58.10 -26.96 -61.86
N LEU A 28 57.11 -27.86 -61.94
CA LEU A 28 57.27 -29.12 -62.67
C LEU A 28 57.48 -28.86 -64.18
N VAL A 29 56.77 -27.90 -64.77
CA VAL A 29 56.95 -27.53 -66.19
C VAL A 29 58.38 -27.06 -66.47
N LEU A 30 58.98 -26.27 -65.58
CA LEU A 30 60.39 -25.87 -65.68
C LEU A 30 61.33 -27.09 -65.65
N VAL A 31 61.10 -28.05 -64.76
CA VAL A 31 61.92 -29.28 -64.69
C VAL A 31 61.81 -30.09 -65.99
N LEU A 32 60.62 -30.19 -66.57
CA LEU A 32 60.39 -30.88 -67.84
C LEU A 32 61.09 -30.18 -69.03
N ASP A 33 61.20 -28.85 -69.01
CA ASP A 33 61.96 -28.07 -69.99
C ASP A 33 63.46 -28.39 -69.91
N PHE A 34 64.04 -28.47 -68.71
CA PHE A 34 65.44 -28.90 -68.51
C PHE A 34 65.72 -30.34 -68.97
N VAL A 35 64.72 -31.23 -68.92
CA VAL A 35 64.82 -32.61 -69.41
C VAL A 35 64.67 -32.68 -70.94
N GLY A 36 64.38 -31.56 -71.61
CA GLY A 36 64.26 -31.45 -73.06
C GLY A 36 62.90 -31.87 -73.61
N ILE A 37 61.87 -31.96 -72.77
CA ILE A 37 60.49 -32.27 -73.20
C ILE A 37 59.84 -31.03 -73.83
N PHE A 38 60.13 -29.85 -73.29
CA PHE A 38 59.76 -28.58 -73.89
C PHE A 38 60.98 -28.01 -74.63
N THR A 39 60.78 -27.53 -75.86
CA THR A 39 61.83 -26.98 -76.72
C THR A 39 61.85 -25.46 -76.62
N VAL A 40 62.09 -24.94 -75.41
CA VAL A 40 62.16 -23.50 -75.13
C VAL A 40 63.60 -23.12 -74.76
N ASP A 41 64.02 -21.90 -75.12
CA ASP A 41 65.30 -21.37 -74.68
C ASP A 41 65.35 -21.27 -73.14
N THR A 42 66.39 -21.86 -72.53
CA THR A 42 66.53 -21.98 -71.08
C THR A 42 66.56 -20.64 -70.37
N THR A 43 67.14 -19.60 -71.00
CA THR A 43 67.20 -18.26 -70.40
C THR A 43 65.82 -17.62 -70.36
N THR A 44 65.07 -17.74 -71.46
CA THR A 44 63.72 -17.21 -71.61
C THR A 44 62.74 -17.90 -70.65
N MET A 45 62.84 -19.23 -70.53
CA MET A 45 62.00 -20.00 -69.62
C MET A 45 62.27 -19.69 -68.13
N LEU A 46 63.54 -19.48 -67.75
CA LEU A 46 63.89 -19.05 -66.39
C LEU A 46 63.29 -17.68 -66.02
N ILE A 47 63.34 -16.71 -66.93
CA ILE A 47 62.76 -15.37 -66.69
C ILE A 47 61.24 -15.47 -66.50
N ALA A 48 60.54 -16.19 -67.39
CA ALA A 48 59.10 -16.39 -67.27
C ALA A 48 58.73 -17.18 -66.01
N TYR A 49 59.57 -18.13 -65.59
CA TYR A 49 59.38 -18.88 -64.35
C TYR A 49 59.38 -17.97 -63.12
N PHE A 50 60.41 -17.12 -62.95
CA PHE A 50 60.48 -16.22 -61.80
C PHE A 50 59.33 -15.19 -61.79
N ILE A 51 59.00 -14.61 -62.94
CA ILE A 51 57.86 -13.67 -63.06
C ILE A 51 56.55 -14.38 -62.72
N GLY A 52 56.33 -15.57 -63.27
CA GLY A 52 55.12 -16.35 -63.02
C GLY A 52 54.98 -16.79 -61.57
N LEU A 53 56.09 -17.17 -60.91
CA LEU A 53 56.08 -17.54 -59.49
C LEU A 53 55.68 -16.36 -58.60
N VAL A 54 56.19 -15.15 -58.87
CA VAL A 54 55.78 -13.94 -58.15
C VAL A 54 54.27 -13.68 -58.33
N LEU A 55 53.77 -13.74 -59.58
CA LEU A 55 52.35 -13.51 -59.88
C LEU A 55 51.43 -14.54 -59.21
N LEU A 56 51.84 -15.80 -59.11
CA LEU A 56 51.07 -16.86 -58.47
C LEU A 56 51.07 -16.78 -56.94
N PHE A 57 52.12 -16.23 -56.32
CA PHE A 57 52.20 -16.06 -54.86
C PHE A 57 51.58 -14.75 -54.35
N LEU A 58 51.49 -13.70 -55.19
CA LEU A 58 50.94 -12.39 -54.81
C LEU A 58 49.52 -12.47 -54.19
N PRO A 59 48.56 -13.22 -54.76
CA PRO A 59 47.24 -13.35 -54.14
C PRO A 59 47.23 -14.10 -52.80
N THR A 60 48.16 -15.04 -52.60
CA THR A 60 48.33 -15.69 -51.30
C THR A 60 48.84 -14.72 -50.24
N LEU A 61 49.80 -13.87 -50.60
CA LEU A 61 50.31 -12.83 -49.71
C LEU A 61 49.17 -11.92 -49.24
N ILE A 62 48.32 -11.45 -50.15
CA ILE A 62 47.23 -10.53 -49.83
C ILE A 62 46.12 -11.21 -49.00
N VAL A 63 45.71 -12.42 -49.38
CA VAL A 63 44.55 -13.09 -48.77
C VAL A 63 44.90 -13.78 -47.45
N ASN A 64 46.06 -14.46 -47.36
CA ASN A 64 46.40 -15.29 -46.21
C ASN A 64 47.36 -14.61 -45.23
N ILE A 65 48.32 -13.80 -45.71
CA ILE A 65 49.32 -13.15 -44.86
C ILE A 65 48.80 -11.78 -44.40
N ILE A 66 48.46 -10.90 -45.34
CA ILE A 66 47.95 -9.54 -45.06
C ILE A 66 46.47 -9.57 -44.62
N LYS A 67 45.72 -10.63 -45.00
CA LYS A 67 44.31 -10.86 -44.62
C LYS A 67 43.37 -9.72 -45.02
N VAL A 68 43.59 -9.13 -46.20
CA VAL A 68 42.74 -8.05 -46.71
C VAL A 68 41.35 -8.61 -47.06
N LYS A 69 40.30 -8.04 -46.45
CA LYS A 69 38.89 -8.45 -46.64
C LYS A 69 38.11 -7.46 -47.52
N SER A 70 38.76 -6.92 -48.56
CA SER A 70 38.18 -5.91 -49.45
C SER A 70 37.64 -6.53 -50.74
N GLY A 71 36.57 -5.96 -51.30
CA GLY A 71 35.96 -6.40 -52.54
C GLY A 71 36.85 -6.23 -53.78
N TRP A 72 37.93 -5.43 -53.72
CA TRP A 72 38.87 -5.27 -54.84
C TRP A 72 39.82 -6.46 -55.01
N VAL A 73 40.01 -7.27 -53.95
CA VAL A 73 40.96 -8.40 -53.94
C VAL A 73 40.66 -9.41 -55.05
N LYS A 74 39.38 -9.60 -55.43
CA LYS A 74 38.99 -10.48 -56.53
C LYS A 74 39.52 -10.02 -57.88
N TYR A 75 39.45 -8.72 -58.17
CA TYR A 75 39.96 -8.13 -59.41
C TYR A 75 41.49 -8.21 -59.47
N PHE A 76 42.15 -7.95 -58.33
CA PHE A 76 43.60 -8.10 -58.23
C PHE A 76 44.06 -9.55 -58.48
N THR A 77 43.37 -10.52 -57.88
CA THR A 77 43.68 -11.95 -58.03
C THR A 77 43.52 -12.40 -59.48
N ILE A 78 42.44 -11.99 -60.15
CA ILE A 78 42.22 -12.25 -61.57
C ILE A 78 43.26 -11.54 -62.44
N GLY A 79 43.60 -10.29 -62.13
CA GLY A 79 44.66 -9.56 -62.84
C GLY A 79 45.99 -10.29 -62.80
N CYS A 80 46.38 -10.82 -61.63
CA CYS A 80 47.60 -11.65 -61.50
C CYS A 80 47.52 -12.92 -62.36
N ALA A 81 46.36 -13.58 -62.38
CA ALA A 81 46.14 -14.78 -63.20
C ALA A 81 46.22 -14.47 -64.70
N VAL A 82 45.65 -13.34 -65.17
CA VAL A 82 45.70 -12.93 -66.58
C VAL A 82 47.12 -12.51 -66.99
N VAL A 83 47.84 -11.80 -66.14
CA VAL A 83 49.24 -11.44 -66.45
C VAL A 83 50.10 -12.72 -66.49
N PHE A 84 49.84 -13.67 -65.60
CA PHE A 84 50.51 -14.97 -65.61
C PHE A 84 50.23 -15.74 -66.91
N THR A 85 48.98 -15.83 -67.37
CA THR A 85 48.65 -16.47 -68.65
C THR A 85 49.23 -15.73 -69.84
N ALA A 86 49.30 -14.39 -69.80
CA ALA A 86 49.95 -13.59 -70.84
C ALA A 86 51.46 -13.86 -70.92
N VAL A 87 52.16 -13.96 -69.78
CA VAL A 87 53.59 -14.32 -69.72
C VAL A 87 53.84 -15.71 -70.29
N LEU A 88 52.98 -16.68 -69.94
CA LEU A 88 53.07 -18.03 -70.49
C LEU A 88 52.78 -18.07 -71.98
N ALA A 89 51.80 -17.29 -72.45
CA ALA A 89 51.50 -17.16 -73.86
C ALA A 89 52.72 -16.63 -74.65
N SER A 90 53.52 -15.74 -74.06
CA SER A 90 54.73 -15.21 -74.69
C SER A 90 55.86 -16.23 -74.87
N VAL A 91 55.90 -17.28 -74.03
CA VAL A 91 57.05 -18.19 -73.93
C VAL A 91 56.72 -19.61 -74.40
N LEU A 92 55.53 -20.14 -74.10
CA LEU A 92 55.11 -21.50 -74.45
C LEU A 92 54.07 -21.47 -75.59
N SER A 93 54.55 -21.51 -76.82
CA SER A 93 53.68 -21.35 -78.00
C SER A 93 52.69 -22.51 -78.23
N PHE A 94 53.08 -23.78 -78.08
CA PHE A 94 52.23 -24.91 -78.53
C PHE A 94 51.61 -25.78 -77.44
N HIS A 95 52.26 -25.92 -76.28
CA HIS A 95 51.90 -26.98 -75.34
C HIS A 95 50.89 -26.60 -74.24
N VAL A 96 50.47 -25.33 -74.17
CA VAL A 96 49.84 -24.79 -72.96
C VAL A 96 48.47 -24.14 -73.21
N VAL A 97 47.79 -24.53 -74.30
CA VAL A 97 46.47 -23.95 -74.70
C VAL A 97 45.39 -24.11 -73.61
N VAL A 98 45.45 -25.20 -72.84
CA VAL A 98 44.49 -25.48 -71.75
C VAL A 98 44.66 -24.52 -70.57
N LEU A 99 45.87 -24.00 -70.35
CA LEU A 99 46.15 -23.10 -69.22
C LEU A 99 45.61 -21.69 -69.45
N TYR A 100 45.23 -21.33 -70.67
CA TYR A 100 44.54 -20.05 -70.94
C TYR A 100 43.14 -20.00 -70.33
N VAL A 101 42.51 -21.14 -70.02
CA VAL A 101 41.22 -21.17 -69.30
C VAL A 101 41.37 -20.73 -67.84
N TYR A 102 42.60 -20.68 -67.33
CA TYR A 102 42.90 -20.51 -65.91
C TYR A 102 42.28 -19.27 -65.24
N PRO A 103 42.39 -18.05 -65.81
CA PRO A 103 41.82 -16.86 -65.17
C PRO A 103 40.29 -16.92 -65.14
N VAL A 104 39.68 -17.46 -66.20
CA VAL A 104 38.23 -17.64 -66.32
C VAL A 104 37.72 -18.68 -65.31
N ALA A 105 38.48 -19.76 -65.09
CA ALA A 105 38.19 -20.75 -64.07
C ALA A 105 38.22 -20.14 -62.66
N ILE A 106 39.24 -19.33 -62.33
CA ILE A 106 39.32 -18.59 -61.06
C ILE A 106 38.13 -17.64 -60.90
N ALA A 107 37.80 -16.88 -61.95
CA ALA A 107 36.68 -15.94 -61.91
C ALA A 107 35.33 -16.63 -61.64
N SER A 108 35.16 -17.87 -62.12
CA SER A 108 33.94 -18.67 -61.90
C SER A 108 33.68 -19.00 -60.42
N LEU A 109 34.73 -19.07 -59.59
CA LEU A 109 34.62 -19.33 -58.14
C LEU A 109 33.88 -18.23 -57.38
N PHE A 110 33.85 -17.01 -57.93
CA PHE A 110 33.18 -15.87 -57.31
C PHE A 110 31.67 -15.83 -57.58
N PHE A 111 31.15 -16.75 -58.42
CA PHE A 111 29.75 -16.80 -58.85
C PHE A 111 29.19 -15.45 -59.33
N SER A 112 30.05 -14.61 -59.90
CA SER A 112 29.69 -13.28 -60.39
C SER A 112 29.78 -13.21 -61.91
N THR A 113 28.63 -13.17 -62.57
CA THR A 113 28.54 -13.07 -64.04
C THR A 113 29.25 -11.84 -64.60
N ARG A 114 29.20 -10.71 -63.88
CA ARG A 114 29.92 -9.47 -64.25
C ARG A 114 31.44 -9.67 -64.21
N LEU A 115 31.95 -10.34 -63.18
CA LEU A 115 33.37 -10.62 -63.03
C LEU A 115 33.88 -11.61 -64.09
N SER A 116 33.08 -12.63 -64.40
CA SER A 116 33.41 -13.59 -65.45
C SER A 116 33.55 -12.91 -66.81
N ILE A 117 32.58 -12.06 -67.22
CA ILE A 117 32.66 -11.33 -68.49
C ILE A 117 33.90 -10.43 -68.53
N PHE A 118 34.16 -9.69 -67.46
CA PHE A 118 35.34 -8.83 -67.35
C PHE A 118 36.64 -9.62 -67.51
N THR A 119 36.71 -10.81 -66.91
CA THR A 119 37.89 -11.69 -66.98
C THR A 119 38.14 -12.18 -68.40
N VAL A 120 37.10 -12.60 -69.12
CA VAL A 120 37.21 -13.09 -70.50
C VAL A 120 37.78 -12.02 -71.42
N ILE A 121 37.30 -10.78 -71.30
CA ILE A 121 37.80 -9.66 -72.10
C ILE A 121 39.27 -9.39 -71.79
N LEU A 122 39.63 -9.32 -70.51
CA LEU A 122 41.00 -9.03 -70.08
C LEU A 122 41.97 -10.14 -70.51
N ASP A 123 41.54 -11.40 -70.42
CA ASP A 123 42.36 -12.57 -70.77
C ASP A 123 42.54 -12.71 -72.29
N LEU A 124 41.53 -12.36 -73.10
CA LEU A 124 41.65 -12.32 -74.55
C LEU A 124 42.65 -11.23 -75.00
N ILE A 125 42.66 -10.07 -74.33
CA ILE A 125 43.65 -9.02 -74.56
C ILE A 125 45.04 -9.48 -74.10
N GLY A 126 45.14 -10.08 -72.91
CA GLY A 126 46.41 -10.54 -72.34
C GLY A 126 47.07 -11.63 -73.17
N THR A 127 46.30 -12.63 -73.62
CA THR A 127 46.79 -13.71 -74.47
C THR A 127 47.19 -13.20 -75.86
N ALA A 128 46.41 -12.31 -76.49
CA ALA A 128 46.79 -11.69 -77.76
C ALA A 128 48.08 -10.84 -77.63
N GLY A 129 48.19 -10.07 -76.55
CA GLY A 129 49.39 -9.28 -76.25
C GLY A 129 50.62 -10.15 -76.03
N GLY A 130 50.49 -11.26 -75.29
CA GLY A 130 51.59 -12.21 -75.09
C GLY A 130 52.09 -12.83 -76.40
N GLN A 131 51.19 -13.17 -77.32
CA GLN A 131 51.57 -13.65 -78.66
C GLN A 131 52.28 -12.59 -79.51
N PHE A 132 51.87 -11.34 -79.38
CA PHE A 132 52.55 -10.24 -80.07
C PHE A 132 53.98 -10.04 -79.54
N ILE A 133 54.18 -10.18 -78.23
CA ILE A 133 55.51 -10.16 -77.60
C ILE A 133 56.35 -11.33 -78.10
N CYS A 134 55.78 -12.55 -78.14
CA CYS A 134 56.44 -13.75 -78.66
C CYS A 134 57.00 -13.52 -80.08
N TYR A 135 56.20 -12.90 -80.95
CA TYR A 135 56.59 -12.57 -82.33
C TYR A 135 57.71 -11.52 -82.40
N ASN A 136 57.62 -10.43 -81.64
CA ASN A 136 58.62 -9.34 -81.70
C ASN A 136 59.98 -9.75 -81.12
N PHE A 137 60.01 -10.64 -80.12
CA PHE A 137 61.25 -11.13 -79.51
C PHE A 137 61.78 -12.42 -80.17
N ASN A 138 61.14 -12.88 -81.25
CA ASN A 138 61.52 -14.06 -82.02
C ASN A 138 61.59 -15.36 -81.19
N PHE A 139 60.74 -15.48 -80.16
CA PHE A 139 60.59 -16.71 -79.36
C PHE A 139 59.79 -17.80 -80.08
N VAL A 140 59.45 -17.58 -81.36
CA VAL A 140 58.64 -18.46 -82.18
C VAL A 140 59.54 -19.44 -82.93
N THR A 141 59.39 -20.73 -82.66
CA THR A 141 60.17 -21.81 -83.30
C THR A 141 59.59 -22.30 -84.64
N ASP A 142 58.44 -21.77 -85.07
CA ASP A 142 57.69 -22.26 -86.25
C ASP A 142 57.92 -21.39 -87.49
N GLN A 143 58.33 -22.04 -88.59
CA GLN A 143 58.56 -21.43 -89.91
C GLN A 143 57.27 -20.93 -90.58
N ASN A 144 56.08 -21.20 -90.03
CA ASN A 144 54.81 -20.70 -90.57
C ASN A 144 54.44 -19.27 -90.12
N ILE A 145 55.19 -18.66 -89.19
CA ILE A 145 54.86 -17.36 -88.57
C ILE A 145 55.85 -16.28 -89.04
N ASP A 146 55.93 -16.07 -90.35
CA ASP A 146 56.85 -15.08 -90.94
C ASP A 146 56.26 -13.65 -90.98
N SER A 147 54.93 -13.52 -90.88
CA SER A 147 54.21 -12.26 -91.00
C SER A 147 53.17 -12.08 -89.90
N VAL A 148 52.89 -10.84 -89.52
CA VAL A 148 51.81 -10.45 -88.59
C VAL A 148 50.47 -11.08 -88.99
N LYS A 149 50.20 -11.25 -90.30
CA LYS A 149 48.99 -11.92 -90.79
C LYS A 149 48.94 -13.40 -90.36
N ASN A 150 50.06 -14.11 -90.44
CA ASN A 150 50.13 -15.53 -90.07
C ASN A 150 50.10 -15.72 -88.55
N LEU A 151 50.64 -14.78 -87.77
CA LEU A 151 50.52 -14.76 -86.30
C LEU A 151 49.04 -14.67 -85.88
N ILE A 152 48.28 -13.77 -86.49
CA ILE A 152 46.85 -13.64 -86.16
C ILE A 152 46.10 -14.91 -86.54
N LEU A 153 46.32 -15.44 -87.76
CA LEU A 153 45.55 -16.55 -88.31
C LEU A 153 45.86 -17.91 -87.65
N HIS A 154 47.13 -18.21 -87.37
CA HIS A 154 47.55 -19.51 -86.85
C HIS A 154 47.76 -19.54 -85.32
N SER A 155 47.93 -18.38 -84.67
CA SER A 155 48.26 -18.31 -83.24
C SER A 155 47.11 -17.70 -82.40
N ILE A 156 46.69 -16.48 -82.72
CA ILE A 156 45.71 -15.74 -81.90
C ILE A 156 44.28 -16.25 -82.11
N LEU A 157 43.87 -16.45 -83.37
CA LEU A 157 42.50 -16.79 -83.73
C LEU A 157 42.04 -18.14 -83.15
N PRO A 158 42.79 -19.26 -83.30
CA PRO A 158 42.36 -20.56 -82.77
C PRO A 158 42.22 -20.57 -81.25
N ARG A 159 43.13 -19.88 -80.54
CA ARG A 159 43.11 -19.81 -79.07
C ARG A 159 41.98 -18.92 -78.56
N SER A 160 41.71 -17.81 -79.26
CA SER A 160 40.57 -16.95 -78.94
C SER A 160 39.24 -17.72 -79.06
N ILE A 161 39.09 -18.57 -80.09
CA ILE A 161 37.90 -19.42 -80.26
C ILE A 161 37.76 -20.41 -79.09
N VAL A 162 38.84 -21.12 -78.73
CA VAL A 162 38.83 -22.07 -77.60
C VAL A 162 38.52 -21.36 -76.28
N LEU A 163 39.14 -20.20 -76.03
CA LEU A 163 38.92 -19.42 -74.83
C LEU A 163 37.46 -18.96 -74.73
N ILE A 164 36.87 -18.43 -75.82
CA ILE A 164 35.47 -18.01 -75.86
C ILE A 164 34.54 -19.20 -75.61
N ALA A 165 34.80 -20.35 -76.24
CA ALA A 165 33.98 -21.55 -76.08
C ALA A 165 33.95 -22.04 -74.61
N VAL A 166 35.11 -22.16 -73.97
CA VAL A 166 35.19 -22.60 -72.57
C VAL A 166 34.64 -21.54 -71.62
N SER A 167 34.87 -20.26 -71.93
CA SER A 167 34.32 -19.14 -71.16
C SER A 167 32.80 -19.11 -71.17
N ALA A 168 32.17 -19.44 -72.29
CA ALA A 168 30.72 -19.55 -72.40
C ALA A 168 30.17 -20.64 -71.46
N ILE A 169 30.84 -21.79 -71.38
CA ILE A 169 30.46 -22.89 -70.47
C ILE A 169 30.57 -22.43 -69.00
N LEU A 170 31.71 -21.87 -68.60
CA LEU A 170 31.94 -21.39 -67.24
C LEU A 170 30.99 -20.25 -66.84
N TYR A 171 30.66 -19.36 -67.80
CA TYR A 171 29.66 -18.32 -67.61
C TYR A 171 28.26 -18.91 -67.36
N MET A 172 27.82 -19.88 -68.17
CA MET A 172 26.54 -20.55 -67.97
C MET A 172 26.46 -21.26 -66.63
N LEU A 173 27.55 -21.94 -66.24
CA LEU A 173 27.66 -22.64 -64.96
C LEU A 173 27.57 -21.66 -63.78
N CYS A 174 28.33 -20.56 -63.84
CA CYS A 174 28.26 -19.45 -62.88
C CYS A 174 26.84 -18.88 -62.75
N ARG A 175 26.16 -18.62 -63.88
CA ARG A 175 24.79 -18.07 -63.89
C ARG A 175 23.80 -19.05 -63.26
N ARG A 176 23.89 -20.34 -63.57
CA ARG A 176 23.01 -21.38 -63.03
C ARG A 176 23.19 -21.54 -61.51
N THR A 177 24.42 -21.61 -61.03
CA THR A 177 24.71 -21.75 -59.60
C THR A 177 24.26 -20.53 -58.81
N ALA A 178 24.50 -19.32 -59.33
CA ALA A 178 24.05 -18.08 -58.69
C ALA A 178 22.52 -18.01 -58.56
N SER A 179 21.79 -18.48 -59.59
CA SER A 179 20.31 -18.53 -59.55
C SER A 179 19.79 -19.53 -58.50
N LEU A 180 20.39 -20.72 -58.41
CA LEU A 180 19.98 -21.74 -57.44
C LEU A 180 20.19 -21.28 -55.99
N LEU A 181 21.31 -20.60 -55.74
CA LEU A 181 21.59 -20.03 -54.42
C LEU A 181 20.57 -18.95 -54.05
N GLY A 182 20.20 -18.09 -55.01
CA GLY A 182 19.17 -17.07 -54.80
C GLY A 182 17.81 -17.65 -54.43
N SER A 183 17.37 -18.72 -55.11
CA SER A 183 16.08 -19.36 -54.80
C SER A 183 16.06 -20.03 -53.42
N LEU A 184 17.15 -20.68 -53.01
CA LEU A 184 17.23 -21.35 -51.71
C LEU A 184 17.22 -20.33 -50.56
N MET A 185 17.97 -19.24 -50.70
CA MET A 185 17.98 -18.15 -49.72
C MET A 185 16.59 -17.49 -49.57
N GLY A 186 15.83 -17.36 -50.66
CA GLY A 186 14.46 -16.85 -50.62
C GLY A 186 13.52 -17.78 -49.84
N ALA A 187 13.59 -19.09 -50.13
CA ALA A 187 12.75 -20.09 -49.47
C ALA A 187 13.04 -20.20 -47.96
N GLU A 188 14.30 -20.19 -47.56
CA GLU A 188 14.70 -20.28 -46.15
C GLU A 188 14.23 -19.06 -45.35
N LYS A 189 14.42 -17.86 -45.90
CA LYS A 189 13.94 -16.62 -45.28
C LYS A 189 12.41 -16.61 -45.14
N GLN A 190 11.69 -17.14 -46.12
CA GLN A 190 10.23 -17.22 -46.07
C GLN A 190 9.74 -18.22 -45.03
N LYS A 191 10.43 -19.35 -44.86
CA LYS A 191 10.15 -20.32 -43.80
C LYS A 191 10.35 -19.71 -42.40
N GLU A 192 11.46 -19.00 -42.18
CA GLU A 192 11.72 -18.33 -40.90
C GLU A 192 10.63 -17.30 -40.55
N ILE A 193 10.19 -16.52 -41.54
CA ILE A 193 9.10 -15.54 -41.36
C ILE A 193 7.79 -16.26 -40.99
N GLN A 194 7.48 -17.38 -41.65
CA GLN A 194 6.25 -18.13 -41.39
C GLN A 194 6.23 -18.73 -39.98
N GLU A 195 7.34 -19.29 -39.52
CA GLU A 195 7.48 -19.85 -38.17
C GLU A 195 7.29 -18.77 -37.10
N LYS A 196 8.01 -17.64 -37.22
CA LYS A 196 7.85 -16.50 -36.32
C LYS A 196 6.45 -15.91 -36.35
N SER A 197 5.82 -15.83 -37.52
CA SER A 197 4.43 -15.35 -37.63
C SER A 197 3.47 -16.25 -36.87
N THR A 198 3.67 -17.57 -36.92
CA THR A 198 2.82 -18.55 -36.23
C THR A 198 2.97 -18.45 -34.72
N GLU A 199 4.21 -18.33 -34.24
CA GLU A 199 4.52 -18.12 -32.81
C GLU A 199 3.88 -16.84 -32.27
N ILE A 200 3.96 -15.74 -33.02
CA ILE A 200 3.32 -14.47 -32.68
C ILE A 200 1.80 -14.63 -32.62
N SER A 201 1.18 -15.31 -33.58
CA SER A 201 -0.27 -15.54 -33.59
C SER A 201 -0.75 -16.33 -32.38
N HIS A 202 -0.02 -17.37 -31.96
CA HIS A 202 -0.35 -18.12 -30.75
C HIS A 202 -0.22 -17.26 -29.49
N SER A 203 0.89 -16.53 -29.35
CA SER A 203 1.09 -15.63 -28.20
C SER A 203 0.00 -14.55 -28.12
N MET A 204 -0.46 -14.06 -29.28
CA MET A 204 -1.53 -13.07 -29.36
C MET A 204 -2.88 -13.65 -28.96
N ALA A 205 -3.20 -14.88 -29.36
CA ALA A 205 -4.42 -15.58 -28.93
C ALA A 205 -4.45 -15.82 -27.42
N ASP A 206 -3.34 -16.27 -26.84
CA ASP A 206 -3.20 -16.44 -25.38
C ASP A 206 -3.37 -15.11 -24.64
N MET A 207 -2.81 -14.03 -25.18
CA MET A 207 -2.96 -12.69 -24.61
C MET A 207 -4.41 -12.23 -24.59
N VAL A 208 -5.16 -12.47 -25.67
CA VAL A 208 -6.60 -12.14 -25.75
C VAL A 208 -7.40 -12.92 -24.71
N SER A 209 -7.16 -14.22 -24.57
CA SER A 209 -7.84 -15.05 -23.56
C SER A 209 -7.55 -14.59 -22.11
N ARG A 210 -6.29 -14.22 -21.83
CA ARG A 210 -5.92 -13.66 -20.53
C ARG A 210 -6.59 -12.30 -20.26
N LEU A 211 -6.68 -11.44 -21.28
CA LEU A 211 -7.39 -10.16 -21.16
C LEU A 211 -8.88 -10.34 -20.90
N GLU A 212 -9.52 -11.32 -21.53
CA GLU A 212 -10.93 -11.65 -21.29
C GLU A 212 -11.14 -12.10 -19.83
N THR A 213 -10.28 -12.97 -19.32
CA THR A 213 -10.32 -13.42 -17.92
C THR A 213 -10.16 -12.23 -16.97
N VAL A 214 -9.14 -11.40 -17.18
CA VAL A 214 -8.89 -10.21 -16.34
C VAL A 214 -10.07 -9.23 -16.37
N SER A 215 -10.67 -9.02 -17.54
CA SER A 215 -11.85 -8.17 -17.68
C SER A 215 -13.05 -8.72 -16.91
N SER A 216 -13.30 -10.04 -16.98
CA SER A 216 -14.39 -10.68 -16.23
C SER A 216 -14.17 -10.56 -14.73
N THR A 217 -12.98 -10.90 -14.24
CA THR A 217 -12.67 -10.80 -12.81
C THR A 217 -12.74 -9.36 -12.31
N SER A 218 -12.35 -8.39 -13.14
CA SER A 218 -12.47 -6.96 -12.80
C SER A 218 -13.94 -6.52 -12.71
N ALA A 219 -14.80 -7.02 -13.61
CA ALA A 219 -16.23 -6.73 -13.56
C ALA A 219 -16.90 -7.30 -12.30
N GLU A 220 -16.55 -8.54 -11.93
CA GLU A 220 -17.01 -9.16 -10.68
C GLU A 220 -16.57 -8.36 -9.45
N ALA A 221 -15.29 -7.98 -9.38
CA ALA A 221 -14.75 -7.18 -8.28
C ALA A 221 -15.47 -5.82 -8.15
N ASN A 222 -15.73 -5.15 -9.27
CA ASN A 222 -16.50 -3.89 -9.27
C ASN A 222 -17.93 -4.09 -8.74
N ASN A 223 -18.59 -5.20 -9.07
CA ASN A 223 -19.93 -5.49 -8.58
C ASN A 223 -19.94 -5.74 -7.05
N SER A 224 -18.93 -6.48 -6.55
CA SER A 224 -18.75 -6.68 -5.11
C SER A 224 -18.48 -5.36 -4.39
N ILE A 225 -17.61 -4.49 -4.93
CA ILE A 225 -17.34 -3.16 -4.37
C ILE A 225 -18.61 -2.31 -4.32
N SER A 226 -19.42 -2.32 -5.38
CA SER A 226 -20.68 -1.58 -5.44
C SER A 226 -21.65 -2.04 -4.34
N THR A 227 -21.77 -3.36 -4.16
CA THR A 227 -22.61 -3.95 -3.11
C THR A 227 -22.12 -3.57 -1.71
N GLU A 228 -20.82 -3.67 -1.46
CA GLU A 228 -20.24 -3.33 -0.16
C GLU A 228 -20.39 -1.83 0.15
N THR A 229 -20.22 -0.98 -0.87
CA THR A 229 -20.45 0.46 -0.73
C THR A 229 -21.91 0.75 -0.37
N ALA A 230 -22.87 0.03 -0.97
CA ALA A 230 -24.28 0.16 -0.60
C ALA A 230 -24.55 -0.26 0.85
N ASN A 231 -23.91 -1.34 1.33
CA ASN A 231 -24.01 -1.78 2.72
C ASN A 231 -23.45 -0.72 3.69
N VAL A 232 -22.27 -0.18 3.39
CA VAL A 232 -21.63 0.86 4.21
C VAL A 232 -22.49 2.13 4.29
N MET A 233 -23.12 2.54 3.18
CA MET A 233 -24.05 3.68 3.18
C MET A 233 -25.26 3.41 4.08
N ARG A 234 -25.88 2.23 3.96
CA ARG A 234 -27.02 1.83 4.80
C ARG A 234 -26.65 1.79 6.29
N ASP A 235 -25.49 1.24 6.61
CA ASP A 235 -25.01 1.17 8.00
C ASP A 235 -24.67 2.57 8.54
N SER A 236 -24.16 3.47 7.70
CA SER A 236 -23.93 4.88 8.05
C SER A 236 -25.23 5.61 8.36
N ASP A 237 -26.31 5.36 7.61
CA ASP A 237 -27.63 5.92 7.88
C ASP A 237 -28.19 5.42 9.22
N ILE A 238 -28.10 4.10 9.48
CA ILE A 238 -28.51 3.50 10.76
C ILE A 238 -27.72 4.10 11.93
N ASN A 239 -26.41 4.29 11.75
CA ASN A 239 -25.56 4.89 12.76
C ASN A 239 -25.92 6.37 13.01
N ALA A 240 -26.23 7.13 11.97
CA ALA A 240 -26.68 8.51 12.09
C ALA A 240 -28.02 8.60 12.86
N GLU A 241 -28.96 7.68 12.60
CA GLU A 241 -30.21 7.59 13.35
C GLU A 241 -29.96 7.23 14.82
N SER A 242 -29.06 6.29 15.09
CA SER A 242 -28.67 5.90 16.45
C SER A 242 -28.04 7.06 17.21
N VAL A 243 -27.19 7.86 16.57
CA VAL A 243 -26.58 9.06 17.17
C VAL A 243 -27.66 10.09 17.52
N ARG A 244 -28.64 10.34 16.64
CA ARG A 244 -29.76 11.24 16.95
C ARG A 244 -30.60 10.75 18.13
N ALA A 245 -30.83 9.44 18.24
CA ALA A 245 -31.53 8.87 19.38
C ALA A 245 -30.73 9.04 20.69
N ILE A 246 -29.40 8.92 20.63
CA ILE A 246 -28.53 9.18 21.78
C ILE A 246 -28.59 10.67 22.18
N GLU A 247 -28.55 11.58 21.22
CA GLU A 247 -28.69 13.02 21.48
C GLU A 247 -30.00 13.34 22.20
N GLN A 248 -31.13 12.78 21.72
CA GLN A 248 -32.43 12.96 22.38
C GLN A 248 -32.42 12.41 23.83
N ASN A 249 -31.89 11.21 24.03
CA ASN A 249 -31.80 10.62 25.37
C ASN A 249 -30.91 11.48 26.31
N MET A 250 -29.84 12.09 25.78
CA MET A 250 -28.98 12.98 26.55
C MET A 250 -29.70 14.26 26.98
N ASP A 251 -30.56 14.83 26.11
CA ASP A 251 -31.41 15.97 26.47
C ASP A 251 -32.42 15.60 27.57
N GLU A 252 -33.05 14.43 27.48
CA GLU A 252 -33.98 13.92 28.51
C GLU A 252 -33.27 13.69 29.86
N ILE A 253 -32.04 13.15 29.83
CA ILE A 253 -31.20 12.99 31.02
C ILE A 253 -30.83 14.35 31.61
N ALA A 254 -30.44 15.32 30.78
CA ALA A 254 -30.07 16.67 31.23
C ALA A 254 -31.26 17.36 31.92
N GLN A 255 -32.47 17.22 31.37
CA GLN A 255 -33.68 17.73 32.00
C GLN A 255 -33.95 17.04 33.34
N SER A 256 -33.88 15.70 33.38
CA SER A 256 -34.07 14.92 34.61
C SER A 256 -33.08 15.32 35.72
N LEU A 257 -31.82 15.60 35.36
CA LEU A 257 -30.80 16.07 36.30
C LEU A 257 -31.13 17.46 36.86
N LYS A 258 -31.69 18.35 36.03
CA LYS A 258 -32.13 19.67 36.48
C LYS A 258 -33.28 19.57 37.48
N GLU A 259 -34.29 18.76 37.18
CA GLU A 259 -35.42 18.49 38.08
C GLU A 259 -34.95 17.87 39.41
N LEU A 260 -34.00 16.93 39.34
CA LEU A 260 -33.40 16.33 40.53
C LEU A 260 -32.63 17.35 41.39
N SER A 261 -31.93 18.29 40.77
CA SER A 261 -31.24 19.37 41.47
C SER A 261 -32.22 20.31 42.16
N GLU A 262 -33.32 20.67 41.50
CA GLU A 262 -34.38 21.50 42.11
C GLU A 262 -35.06 20.78 43.27
N MET A 263 -35.39 19.50 43.11
CA MET A 263 -35.95 18.66 44.17
C MET A 263 -35.02 18.59 45.38
N SER A 264 -33.72 18.36 45.15
CA SER A 264 -32.71 18.33 46.21
C SER A 264 -32.64 19.66 46.98
N GLY A 265 -32.73 20.78 46.27
CA GLY A 265 -32.80 22.11 46.88
C GLY A 265 -34.06 22.32 47.73
N ASN A 266 -35.21 21.79 47.30
CA ASN A 266 -36.45 21.85 48.07
C ASN A 266 -36.41 20.95 49.31
N ILE A 267 -35.83 19.75 49.21
CA ILE A 267 -35.61 18.86 50.35
C ILE A 267 -34.73 19.56 51.39
N ALA A 268 -33.61 20.17 50.98
CA ALA A 268 -32.74 20.90 51.91
C ALA A 268 -33.49 22.02 52.67
N LYS A 269 -34.34 22.79 51.97
CA LYS A 269 -35.19 23.83 52.60
C LYS A 269 -36.21 23.25 53.57
N LEU A 270 -36.84 22.12 53.22
CA LEU A 270 -37.79 21.44 54.10
C LEU A 270 -37.10 20.90 55.35
N THR A 271 -35.90 20.33 55.22
CA THR A 271 -35.09 19.87 56.35
C THR A 271 -34.71 21.02 57.27
N ASP A 272 -34.25 22.17 56.75
CA ASP A 272 -33.95 23.36 57.56
C ASP A 272 -35.20 23.87 58.31
N LYS A 273 -36.35 23.90 57.64
CA LYS A 273 -37.63 24.27 58.26
C LYS A 273 -38.04 23.29 59.37
N ALA A 274 -37.92 21.99 59.13
CA ALA A 274 -38.23 20.95 60.11
C ALA A 274 -37.31 21.04 61.35
N GLN A 275 -36.02 21.34 61.15
CA GLN A 275 -35.07 21.55 62.24
C GLN A 275 -35.45 22.78 63.09
N LYS A 276 -35.81 23.90 62.46
CA LYS A 276 -36.28 25.11 63.17
C LYS A 276 -37.56 24.86 63.97
N ILE A 277 -38.54 24.17 63.38
CA ILE A 277 -39.79 23.81 64.07
C ILE A 277 -39.52 22.89 65.24
N SER A 278 -38.63 21.91 65.08
CA SER A 278 -38.27 20.99 66.18
C SER A 278 -37.63 21.74 67.34
N ALA A 279 -36.70 22.66 67.08
CA ALA A 279 -36.09 23.49 68.11
C ALA A 279 -37.08 24.42 68.82
N ASP A 280 -38.03 25.02 68.08
CA ASP A 280 -39.12 25.83 68.66
C ASP A 280 -40.04 24.97 69.55
N ASN A 281 -40.37 23.75 69.10
CA ASN A 281 -41.17 22.82 69.88
C ASN A 281 -40.45 22.37 71.17
N ASP A 282 -39.15 22.07 71.11
CA ASP A 282 -38.36 21.73 72.30
C ASP A 282 -38.40 22.87 73.34
N SER A 283 -38.28 24.12 72.89
CA SER A 283 -38.41 25.30 73.75
C SER A 283 -39.81 25.40 74.39
N LYS A 284 -40.88 25.20 73.61
CA LYS A 284 -42.26 25.21 74.11
C LYS A 284 -42.54 24.08 75.09
N ILE A 285 -42.00 22.89 74.85
CA ILE A 285 -42.12 21.75 75.76
C ILE A 285 -41.41 22.06 77.08
N SER A 286 -40.21 22.65 77.03
CA SER A 286 -39.49 23.08 78.23
C SER A 286 -40.30 24.12 79.03
N LEU A 287 -40.87 25.12 78.35
CA LEU A 287 -41.72 26.14 79.00
C LEU A 287 -42.99 25.52 79.63
N ALA A 288 -43.61 24.55 78.96
CA ALA A 288 -44.77 23.85 79.48
C ALA A 288 -44.41 23.00 80.72
N ALA A 289 -43.25 22.34 80.71
CA ALA A 289 -42.74 21.57 81.85
C ALA A 289 -42.47 22.48 83.06
N ASP A 290 -41.81 23.63 82.86
CA ASP A 290 -41.58 24.64 83.90
C ASP A 290 -42.92 25.19 84.45
N GLY A 291 -43.87 25.47 83.56
CA GLY A 291 -45.22 25.89 83.93
C GLY A 291 -45.92 24.85 84.81
N MET A 292 -45.77 23.57 84.48
CA MET A 292 -46.37 22.48 85.27
C MET A 292 -45.71 22.29 86.64
N GLN A 293 -44.39 22.48 86.74
CA GLN A 293 -43.72 22.49 88.03
C GLN A 293 -44.23 23.62 88.93
N LYS A 294 -44.43 24.83 88.38
CA LYS A 294 -44.99 25.96 89.14
C LYS A 294 -46.42 25.67 89.61
N ILE A 295 -47.27 25.12 88.75
CA ILE A 295 -48.64 24.75 89.12
C ILE A 295 -48.65 23.69 90.23
N SER A 296 -47.76 22.70 90.15
CA SER A 296 -47.61 21.69 91.22
C SER A 296 -47.24 22.34 92.56
N ALA A 297 -46.25 23.25 92.56
CA ALA A 297 -45.82 23.95 93.76
C ALA A 297 -46.93 24.83 94.37
N GLU A 298 -47.68 25.56 93.55
CA GLU A 298 -48.83 26.37 94.00
C GLU A 298 -49.97 25.50 94.54
N THR A 299 -50.18 24.32 93.95
CA THR A 299 -51.18 23.34 94.44
C THR A 299 -50.78 22.80 95.81
N ASP A 300 -49.50 22.46 96.00
CA ASP A 300 -48.97 22.02 97.30
C ASP A 300 -49.07 23.14 98.36
N ALA A 301 -48.73 24.38 97.99
CA ALA A 301 -48.88 25.54 98.88
C ALA A 301 -50.35 25.78 99.26
N THR A 302 -51.27 25.62 98.31
CA THR A 302 -52.71 25.73 98.56
C THR A 302 -53.19 24.64 99.52
N ARG A 303 -52.71 23.41 99.35
CA ARG A 303 -53.01 22.29 100.25
C ARG A 303 -52.54 22.58 101.68
N ASP A 304 -51.34 23.14 101.85
CA ASP A 304 -50.82 23.53 103.16
C ASP A 304 -51.64 24.65 103.80
N MET A 305 -52.09 25.63 103.01
CA MET A 305 -52.98 26.69 103.50
C MET A 305 -54.33 26.13 103.97
N ILE A 306 -54.92 25.18 103.24
CA ILE A 306 -56.17 24.51 103.63
C ILE A 306 -55.96 23.72 104.94
N ALA A 307 -54.88 22.96 105.07
CA ALA A 307 -54.57 22.22 106.30
C ALA A 307 -54.39 23.15 107.51
N ARG A 308 -53.76 24.33 107.29
CA ARG A 308 -53.63 25.35 108.33
C ARG A 308 -54.96 25.99 108.69
N LEU A 309 -55.84 26.23 107.71
CA LEU A 309 -57.19 26.72 107.94
C LEU A 309 -58.00 25.72 108.77
N GLU A 310 -57.98 24.43 108.42
CA GLU A 310 -58.64 23.36 109.18
C GLU A 310 -58.18 23.34 110.65
N ALA A 311 -56.86 23.45 110.88
CA ALA A 311 -56.30 23.50 112.23
C ALA A 311 -56.74 24.76 113.01
N LEU A 312 -56.87 25.91 112.35
CA LEU A 312 -57.38 27.14 112.96
C LEU A 312 -58.88 27.02 113.25
N SER A 313 -59.69 26.53 112.31
CA SER A 313 -61.13 26.27 112.48
C SER A 313 -61.39 25.37 113.70
N LYS A 314 -60.64 24.26 113.85
CA LYS A 314 -60.71 23.38 115.03
C LYS A 314 -60.38 24.09 116.34
N LYS A 315 -59.40 25.00 116.34
CA LYS A 315 -59.07 25.80 117.54
C LYS A 315 -60.18 26.78 117.87
N ILE A 316 -60.76 27.45 116.88
CA ILE A 316 -61.87 28.37 117.10
C ILE A 316 -63.08 27.60 117.62
N ALA A 317 -63.41 26.43 117.06
CA ALA A 317 -64.49 25.56 117.54
C ALA A 317 -64.32 25.15 119.02
N ALA A 318 -63.08 24.85 119.45
CA ALA A 318 -62.81 24.54 120.84
C ALA A 318 -63.01 25.76 121.76
N ILE A 319 -62.63 26.96 121.30
CA ILE A 319 -62.83 28.20 122.04
C ILE A 319 -64.31 28.56 122.11
N THR A 320 -65.06 28.45 121.01
CA THR A 320 -66.51 28.73 120.99
C THR A 320 -67.27 27.76 121.89
N GLY A 321 -66.93 26.47 121.88
CA GLY A 321 -67.45 25.49 122.83
C GLY A 321 -67.21 25.90 124.30
N MET A 322 -65.98 26.34 124.63
CA MET A 322 -65.66 26.86 125.95
C MET A 322 -66.46 28.12 126.31
N ILE A 323 -66.68 29.04 125.36
CA ILE A 323 -67.51 30.23 125.57
C ILE A 323 -68.96 29.83 125.85
N THR A 324 -69.52 28.87 125.12
CA THR A 324 -70.87 28.34 125.34
C THR A 324 -70.99 27.70 126.72
N ASP A 325 -69.98 26.94 127.16
CA ASP A 325 -69.93 26.35 128.51
C ASP A 325 -69.90 27.45 129.59
N ILE A 326 -69.05 28.47 129.43
CA ILE A 326 -68.96 29.62 130.35
C ILE A 326 -70.27 30.39 130.39
N ALA A 327 -70.89 30.64 129.23
CA ALA A 327 -72.16 31.33 129.13
C ALA A 327 -73.27 30.54 129.86
N THR A 328 -73.30 29.21 129.68
CA THR A 328 -74.25 28.33 130.36
C THR A 328 -74.03 28.32 131.87
N GLN A 329 -72.78 28.22 132.34
CA GLN A 329 -72.45 28.30 133.76
C GLN A 329 -72.83 29.67 134.36
N THR A 330 -72.55 30.75 133.63
CA THR A 330 -72.89 32.12 134.03
C THR A 330 -74.40 32.31 134.12
N ASN A 331 -75.16 31.72 133.19
CA ASN A 331 -76.62 31.71 133.22
C ASN A 331 -77.16 30.99 134.47
N ILE A 332 -76.59 29.82 134.81
CA ILE A 332 -76.97 29.07 136.02
C ILE A 332 -76.62 29.88 137.29
N LEU A 333 -75.44 30.49 137.36
CA LEU A 333 -75.03 31.36 138.45
C LEU A 333 -75.96 32.56 138.61
N ALA A 334 -76.35 33.20 137.49
CA ALA A 334 -77.26 34.33 137.47
C ALA A 334 -78.68 33.93 137.91
N ILE A 335 -79.17 32.77 137.51
CA ILE A 335 -80.45 32.20 137.98
C ILE A 335 -80.40 31.96 139.49
N ASN A 336 -79.34 31.33 139.99
CA ASN A 336 -79.15 31.09 141.43
C ASN A 336 -79.09 32.41 142.21
N ALA A 337 -78.35 33.40 141.71
CA ALA A 337 -78.29 34.74 142.31
C ALA A 337 -79.64 35.46 142.29
N SER A 338 -80.42 35.32 141.21
CA SER A 338 -81.77 35.89 141.10
C SER A 338 -82.75 35.24 142.07
N ILE A 339 -82.62 33.93 142.31
CA ILE A 339 -83.42 33.19 143.32
C ILE A 339 -83.05 33.67 144.73
N GLU A 340 -81.76 33.77 145.05
CA GLU A 340 -81.29 34.22 146.38
C GLU A 340 -81.67 35.69 146.64
N ALA A 341 -81.57 36.55 145.62
CA ALA A 341 -82.03 37.94 145.70
C ALA A 341 -83.55 38.05 145.93
N SER A 342 -84.35 37.12 145.41
CA SER A 342 -85.79 37.02 145.70
C SER A 342 -86.05 36.59 147.16
N HIS A 343 -85.24 35.67 147.70
CA HIS A 343 -85.32 35.24 149.10
C HIS A 343 -85.00 36.36 150.11
N ALA A 344 -84.10 37.30 149.77
CA ALA A 344 -83.71 38.41 150.63
C ALA A 344 -84.73 39.57 150.74
N GLY A 345 -85.88 39.48 150.06
CA GLY A 345 -86.96 40.47 150.14
C GLY A 345 -86.54 41.88 149.68
N GLU A 346 -86.94 42.94 150.40
CA GLU A 346 -86.63 44.33 150.02
C GLU A 346 -85.11 44.62 149.95
N ALA A 347 -84.29 43.95 150.76
CA ALA A 347 -82.84 44.12 150.73
C ALA A 347 -82.18 43.55 149.45
N GLY A 348 -82.84 42.61 148.76
CA GLY A 348 -82.34 41.92 147.58
C GLY A 348 -82.75 42.54 146.23
N ALA A 349 -83.63 43.55 146.22
CA ALA A 349 -84.22 44.09 144.98
C ALA A 349 -83.17 44.59 143.97
N GLY A 350 -82.11 45.27 144.42
CA GLY A 350 -81.01 45.73 143.55
C GLY A 350 -80.17 44.58 142.99
N PHE A 351 -79.94 43.53 143.79
CA PHE A 351 -79.21 42.33 143.36
C PHE A 351 -80.00 41.52 142.33
N SER A 352 -81.32 41.47 142.44
CA SER A 352 -82.20 40.79 141.48
C SER A 352 -82.11 41.41 140.08
N VAL A 353 -82.05 42.75 139.99
CA VAL A 353 -81.87 43.47 138.72
C VAL A 353 -80.52 43.13 138.09
N VAL A 354 -79.44 43.11 138.87
CA VAL A 354 -78.10 42.76 138.37
C VAL A 354 -78.06 41.30 137.91
N ALA A 355 -78.65 40.37 138.68
CA ALA A 355 -78.72 38.96 138.30
C ALA A 355 -79.51 38.75 136.98
N SER A 356 -80.62 39.47 136.77
CA SER A 356 -81.37 39.44 135.52
C SER A 356 -80.57 39.98 134.32
N GLN A 357 -79.76 41.03 134.51
CA GLN A 357 -78.87 41.55 133.48
C GLN A 357 -77.74 40.57 133.13
N ILE A 358 -77.14 39.92 134.13
CA ILE A 358 -76.12 38.88 133.91
C ILE A 358 -76.72 37.70 133.15
N LYS A 359 -77.95 37.29 133.50
CA LYS A 359 -78.69 36.25 132.79
C LYS A 359 -78.86 36.58 131.30
N ASN A 360 -79.39 37.75 130.98
CA ASN A 360 -79.60 38.20 129.60
C ASN A 360 -78.28 38.26 128.81
N LEU A 361 -77.21 38.77 129.43
CA LEU A 361 -75.89 38.83 128.81
C LEU A 361 -75.32 37.43 128.52
N SER A 362 -75.53 36.48 129.44
CA SER A 362 -75.10 35.09 129.26
C SER A 362 -75.87 34.37 128.15
N GLU A 363 -77.19 34.55 128.05
CA GLU A 363 -78.01 34.00 126.97
C GLU A 363 -77.59 34.57 125.60
N LYS A 364 -77.34 35.88 125.51
CA LYS A 364 -76.82 36.51 124.29
C LYS A 364 -75.42 36.00 123.92
N THR A 365 -74.55 35.81 124.91
CA THR A 365 -73.19 35.29 124.68
C THR A 365 -73.23 33.86 124.15
N GLY A 366 -74.11 33.02 124.70
CA GLY A 366 -74.33 31.66 124.21
C GLY A 366 -74.85 31.63 122.77
N ALA A 367 -75.86 32.45 122.45
CA ALA A 367 -76.40 32.54 121.10
C ALA A 367 -75.36 33.01 120.07
N SER A 368 -74.53 34.01 120.41
CA SER A 368 -73.43 34.44 119.53
C SER A 368 -72.34 33.38 119.38
N ALA A 369 -72.03 32.61 120.43
CA ALA A 369 -71.06 31.52 120.34
C ALA A 369 -71.56 30.36 119.45
N GLU A 370 -72.87 30.08 119.49
CA GLU A 370 -73.54 29.11 118.62
C GLU A 370 -73.54 29.56 117.14
N GLU A 371 -73.80 30.85 116.88
CA GLU A 371 -73.70 31.41 115.53
C GLU A 371 -72.27 31.28 114.94
N ILE A 372 -71.24 31.56 115.76
CA ILE A 372 -69.84 31.37 115.35
C ILE A 372 -69.56 29.87 115.10
N ALA A 373 -70.09 28.97 115.92
CA ALA A 373 -69.92 27.52 115.72
C ALA A 373 -70.50 27.06 114.38
N ASN A 374 -71.68 27.54 114.00
CA ASN A 374 -72.31 27.22 112.71
C ASN A 374 -71.46 27.71 111.54
N ILE A 375 -70.90 28.93 111.61
CA ILE A 375 -70.01 29.45 110.56
C ILE A 375 -68.75 28.58 110.40
N ILE A 376 -68.21 28.05 111.50
CA ILE A 376 -67.02 27.18 111.43
C ILE A 376 -67.35 25.81 110.83
N GLU A 377 -68.57 25.30 111.02
CA GLU A 377 -69.01 24.03 110.42
C GLU A 377 -69.16 24.14 108.90
N GLU A 378 -69.42 25.34 108.37
CA GLU A 378 -69.45 25.62 106.93
C GLU A 378 -68.07 25.82 106.28
N VAL A 379 -67.00 26.00 107.08
CA VAL A 379 -65.61 26.26 106.65
C VAL A 379 -64.75 25.00 106.73
#